data_AF-A0A9Q1E552-F1
#
_entry.id   AF-A0A9Q1E552-F1
#
_cell.length_a   1.000
_cell.length_b   1.000
_cell.length_c   1.000
_cell.angle_alpha   90.00
_cell.angle_beta   90.00
_cell.angle_gamma   90.00
#
_symmetry.space_group_name_H-M   'P 1'
#
loop_
_entity.id
_entity.type
_entity.pdbx_description
1 polymer ?
#
loop_
_entity_poly.entity_id
_entity_poly.type
_entity_poly.pdbx_seq_one_letter_code
_entity_poly.pdbx_strand_id
1 'polypeptide(L)'
;MIRRLQMYSRNLEHLVEERTALYKAERDRADQLNFMLLPGPVVRSLKECGCVEPELFDEVTIYFSDIVGFTTLCQYSTPMEVVDMLNDIYKNFDSILDNHDVYKVETIGDAYMVASGLPSRNGNRHAVDISHMALDILAFMGTFQLRHLPGLPVWIRIGVHSGPCAAGVVGIKMPRYCLFGNTVNTASRMESAGLPLRIHVSQPTISILQRTDCQFEFERRGETYLKGKGMETTYWLTGVKGQDYDLPVPPTAESFQRQQQDLAHMIQSCLEKRSQGSGRMAQRKTLSTRQRRREKEEGQGDQQPEYLHLVDNLTTYM
;
A
#
# COMPACT_ATOMS: atom_id res chain seq x y z
N MET A 1 -12.50 -56.30 31.45
CA MET A 1 -11.96 -56.17 30.08
C MET A 1 -12.72 -55.14 29.25
N ILE A 2 -14.06 -55.22 29.17
CA ILE A 2 -14.93 -54.31 28.38
C ILE A 2 -14.80 -52.82 28.76
N ARG A 3 -14.80 -52.48 30.07
CA ARG A 3 -14.59 -51.08 30.53
C ARG A 3 -13.28 -50.46 30.06
N ARG A 4 -12.22 -51.27 29.95
CA ARG A 4 -10.91 -50.78 29.51
C ARG A 4 -10.95 -50.41 28.02
N LEU A 5 -11.57 -51.25 27.19
CA LEU A 5 -11.80 -50.99 25.77
C LEU A 5 -12.70 -49.77 25.53
N GLN A 6 -13.77 -49.59 26.32
CA GLN A 6 -14.62 -48.41 26.23
C GLN A 6 -13.88 -47.11 26.58
N MET A 7 -13.04 -47.13 27.63
CA MET A 7 -12.20 -45.98 27.97
C MET A 7 -11.17 -45.68 26.86
N TYR A 8 -10.58 -46.71 26.25
CA TYR A 8 -9.68 -46.51 25.11
C TYR A 8 -10.42 -45.92 23.89
N SER A 9 -11.62 -46.40 23.55
CA SER A 9 -12.43 -45.86 22.44
C SER A 9 -12.75 -44.38 22.66
N ARG A 10 -13.25 -44.04 23.85
CA ARG A 10 -13.59 -42.66 24.20
C ARG A 10 -12.38 -41.73 24.21
N ASN A 11 -11.23 -42.21 24.69
CA ASN A 11 -9.99 -41.45 24.65
C ASN A 11 -9.47 -41.28 23.21
N LEU A 12 -9.63 -42.29 22.35
CA LEU A 12 -9.28 -42.20 20.93
C LEU A 12 -10.18 -41.23 20.19
N GLU A 13 -11.50 -41.29 20.41
CA GLU A 13 -12.47 -40.35 19.84
C GLU A 13 -12.13 -38.91 20.25
N HIS A 14 -11.91 -38.67 21.54
CA HIS A 14 -11.50 -37.35 22.04
C HIS A 14 -10.17 -36.89 21.42
N LEU A 15 -9.19 -37.78 21.30
CA LEU A 15 -7.89 -37.45 20.70
C LEU A 15 -8.02 -37.16 19.20
N VAL A 16 -8.87 -37.89 18.48
CA VAL A 16 -9.17 -37.66 17.06
C VAL A 16 -9.88 -36.33 16.89
N GLU A 17 -10.88 -36.01 17.72
CA GLU A 17 -11.58 -34.73 17.70
C GLU A 17 -10.60 -33.56 17.95
N GLU A 18 -9.77 -33.67 18.99
CA GLU A 18 -8.77 -32.66 19.33
C GLU A 18 -7.75 -32.46 18.18
N ARG A 19 -7.20 -33.55 17.63
CA ARG A 19 -6.26 -33.49 16.50
C ARG A 19 -6.92 -32.93 15.25
N THR A 20 -8.17 -33.27 14.97
CA THR A 20 -8.93 -32.76 13.83
C THR A 20 -9.19 -31.26 13.98
N ALA A 21 -9.52 -30.80 15.20
CA ALA A 21 -9.71 -29.39 15.49
C ALA A 21 -8.42 -28.58 15.31
N LEU A 22 -7.28 -29.09 15.82
CA LEU A 22 -5.97 -28.46 15.64
C LEU A 22 -5.55 -28.42 14.17
N TYR A 23 -5.73 -29.52 13.43
CA TYR A 23 -5.44 -29.57 12.00
C TYR A 23 -6.29 -28.57 11.22
N LYS A 24 -7.58 -28.47 11.54
CA LYS A 24 -8.48 -27.50 10.91
C LYS A 24 -8.05 -26.07 11.18
N ALA A 25 -7.74 -25.73 12.44
CA ALA A 25 -7.28 -24.39 12.80
C ALA A 25 -5.99 -24.00 12.08
N GLU A 26 -5.03 -24.93 11.96
CA GLU A 26 -3.78 -24.65 11.26
C GLU A 26 -3.97 -24.53 9.74
N ARG A 27 -4.84 -25.37 9.16
CA ARG A 27 -5.23 -25.26 7.76
C ARG A 27 -5.91 -23.92 7.47
N ASP A 28 -6.83 -23.49 8.33
CA ASP A 28 -7.56 -22.24 8.15
C ASP A 28 -6.62 -21.02 8.24
N ARG A 29 -5.59 -21.06 9.10
CA ARG A 29 -4.52 -20.04 9.13
C ARG A 29 -3.68 -20.02 7.85
N ALA A 30 -3.26 -21.19 7.37
CA ALA A 30 -2.51 -21.29 6.12
C ALA A 30 -3.33 -20.75 4.94
N ASP A 31 -4.63 -21.04 4.92
CA ASP A 31 -5.56 -20.55 3.92
C ASP A 31 -5.71 -19.04 3.97
N GLN A 32 -5.84 -18.47 5.16
CA GLN A 32 -5.90 -17.02 5.34
C GLN A 32 -4.65 -16.32 4.81
N LEU A 33 -3.46 -16.86 5.08
CA LEU A 33 -2.21 -16.33 4.52
C LEU A 33 -2.16 -16.43 3.00
N ASN A 34 -2.65 -17.53 2.42
CA ASN A 34 -2.71 -17.68 0.97
C ASN A 34 -3.65 -16.65 0.33
N PHE A 35 -4.77 -16.34 0.97
CA PHE A 35 -5.71 -15.32 0.48
C PHE A 35 -5.18 -13.88 0.62
N MET A 36 -4.18 -13.65 1.49
CA MET A 36 -3.47 -12.36 1.54
C MET A 36 -2.49 -12.18 0.38
N LEU A 37 -2.01 -13.27 -0.22
CA LEU A 37 -1.02 -13.25 -1.30
C LEU A 37 -1.64 -13.36 -2.70
N LEU A 38 -2.73 -14.14 -2.82
CA LEU A 38 -3.34 -14.46 -4.09
C LEU A 38 -4.87 -14.35 -4.01
N PRO A 39 -5.54 -14.01 -5.12
CA PRO A 39 -6.99 -13.91 -5.13
C PRO A 39 -7.66 -15.25 -4.78
N GLY A 40 -8.78 -15.21 -4.08
CA GLY A 40 -9.51 -16.40 -3.63
C GLY A 40 -9.78 -17.46 -4.72
N PRO A 41 -10.29 -17.09 -5.91
CA PRO A 41 -10.48 -18.04 -7.02
C PRO A 41 -9.18 -18.71 -7.48
N VAL A 42 -8.07 -17.96 -7.47
CA VAL A 42 -6.74 -18.42 -7.87
C VAL A 42 -6.18 -19.42 -6.86
N VAL A 43 -6.30 -19.12 -5.56
CA VAL A 43 -5.88 -20.03 -4.47
C VAL A 43 -6.64 -21.36 -4.54
N ARG A 44 -7.96 -21.32 -4.77
CA ARG A 44 -8.77 -22.54 -4.93
C ARG A 44 -8.32 -23.37 -6.13
N SER A 45 -8.12 -22.73 -7.28
CA SER A 45 -7.65 -23.38 -8.49
C SER A 45 -6.26 -24.01 -8.32
N LEU A 46 -5.33 -23.32 -7.65
CA LEU A 46 -4.00 -23.87 -7.34
C LEU A 46 -4.08 -25.09 -6.42
N LYS A 47 -5.01 -25.12 -5.46
CA LYS A 47 -5.19 -26.26 -4.56
C LYS A 47 -5.78 -27.49 -5.26
N GLU A 48 -6.70 -27.28 -6.19
CA GLU A 48 -7.42 -28.35 -6.88
C GLU A 48 -6.63 -28.91 -8.07
N CYS A 49 -6.10 -28.03 -8.91
CA CYS A 49 -5.48 -28.40 -10.19
C CYS A 49 -3.95 -28.29 -10.19
N GLY A 50 -3.34 -27.61 -9.21
CA GLY A 50 -1.90 -27.35 -9.17
C GLY A 50 -1.41 -26.29 -10.17
N CYS A 51 -2.28 -25.81 -11.06
CA CYS A 51 -2.00 -24.74 -12.01
C CYS A 51 -3.20 -23.78 -12.14
N VAL A 52 -2.94 -22.59 -12.69
CA VAL A 52 -3.97 -21.60 -13.02
C VAL A 52 -3.72 -21.15 -14.44
N GLU A 53 -4.69 -21.43 -15.31
CA GLU A 53 -4.63 -21.02 -16.70
C GLU A 53 -4.74 -19.49 -16.80
N PRO A 54 -3.92 -18.84 -17.65
CA PRO A 54 -4.09 -17.42 -17.93
C PRO A 54 -5.45 -17.13 -18.54
N GLU A 55 -6.06 -16.03 -18.12
CA GLU A 55 -7.39 -15.63 -18.56
C GLU A 55 -7.34 -14.24 -19.20
N LEU A 56 -8.11 -14.07 -20.28
CA LEU A 56 -8.30 -12.77 -20.93
C LEU A 56 -9.56 -12.09 -20.37
N PHE A 57 -9.40 -10.85 -19.95
CA PHE A 57 -10.47 -9.97 -19.51
C PHE A 57 -10.66 -8.87 -20.55
N ASP A 58 -11.88 -8.75 -21.08
CA ASP A 58 -12.20 -7.78 -22.13
C ASP A 58 -12.16 -6.34 -21.61
N GLU A 59 -12.59 -6.14 -20.37
CA GLU A 59 -12.66 -4.83 -19.73
C GLU A 59 -12.29 -4.93 -18.25
N VAL A 60 -11.22 -4.25 -17.87
CA VAL A 60 -10.80 -4.03 -16.48
C VAL A 60 -10.43 -2.57 -16.32
N THR A 61 -10.55 -2.04 -15.10
CA THR A 61 -10.01 -0.72 -14.76
C THR A 61 -8.81 -0.87 -13.85
N ILE A 62 -7.70 -0.23 -14.23
CA ILE A 62 -6.44 -0.24 -13.50
C ILE A 62 -6.18 1.16 -12.96
N TYR A 63 -5.90 1.19 -11.67
CA TYR A 63 -5.41 2.33 -10.91
C TYR A 63 -3.91 2.19 -10.70
N PHE A 64 -3.20 3.28 -10.93
CA PHE A 64 -1.79 3.47 -10.55
C PHE A 64 -1.66 4.74 -9.74
N SER A 65 -0.90 4.70 -8.66
CA SER A 65 -0.41 5.90 -8.00
C SER A 65 1.06 5.83 -7.66
N ASP A 66 1.69 6.99 -7.58
CA ASP A 66 3.11 7.15 -7.26
C ASP A 66 3.31 8.36 -6.33
N ILE A 67 4.33 8.31 -5.48
CA ILE A 67 4.63 9.40 -4.55
C ILE A 67 5.52 10.42 -5.25
N VAL A 68 5.05 11.67 -5.31
CA VAL A 68 5.80 12.76 -5.94
C VAL A 68 7.07 13.04 -5.13
N GLY A 69 8.24 12.93 -5.77
CA GLY A 69 9.52 13.23 -5.14
C GLY A 69 10.02 12.15 -4.17
N PHE A 70 9.50 10.92 -4.27
CA PHE A 70 9.92 9.81 -3.42
C PHE A 70 11.44 9.56 -3.44
N THR A 71 12.08 9.66 -4.60
CA THR A 71 13.55 9.54 -4.69
C THR A 71 14.28 10.57 -3.83
N THR A 72 13.79 11.82 -3.82
CA THR A 72 14.34 12.89 -2.98
C THR A 72 14.06 12.62 -1.50
N LEU A 73 12.85 12.16 -1.15
CA LEU A 73 12.53 11.76 0.23
C LEU A 73 13.48 10.67 0.74
N CYS A 74 13.76 9.66 -0.08
CA CYS A 74 14.69 8.57 0.23
C CYS A 74 16.15 9.03 0.39
N GLN A 75 16.57 10.10 -0.30
CA GLN A 75 17.93 10.63 -0.17
C GLN A 75 18.17 11.31 1.18
N TYR A 76 17.14 11.91 1.77
CA TYR A 76 17.25 12.70 2.99
C TYR A 76 16.69 12.01 4.24
N SER A 77 16.03 10.87 4.08
CA SER A 77 15.45 10.08 5.17
C SER A 77 16.25 8.81 5.41
N THR A 78 16.24 8.29 6.63
CA THR A 78 16.85 6.98 6.90
C THR A 78 16.01 5.87 6.28
N PRO A 79 16.60 4.72 5.89
CA PRO A 79 15.84 3.61 5.33
C PRO A 79 14.68 3.13 6.21
N MET A 80 14.85 3.17 7.54
CA MET A 80 13.78 2.80 8.48
C MET A 80 12.62 3.78 8.44
N GLU A 81 12.89 5.08 8.35
CA GLU A 81 11.85 6.11 8.24
C GLU A 81 11.08 6.02 6.92
N VAL A 82 11.75 5.65 5.82
CA VAL A 82 11.12 5.40 4.53
C VAL A 82 10.17 4.19 4.61
N VAL A 83 10.61 3.10 5.24
CA VAL A 83 9.79 1.90 5.43
C VAL A 83 8.58 2.20 6.31
N ASP A 84 8.76 2.91 7.42
CA ASP A 84 7.66 3.32 8.30
C ASP A 84 6.66 4.21 7.58
N MET A 85 7.14 5.16 6.76
CA MET A 85 6.30 6.02 5.93
C MET A 85 5.46 5.22 4.93
N LEU A 86 6.09 4.33 4.14
CA LEU A 86 5.38 3.52 3.16
C LEU A 86 4.34 2.61 3.84
N ASN A 87 4.71 1.99 4.97
CA ASN A 87 3.79 1.17 5.75
C ASN A 87 2.58 1.97 6.23
N ASP A 88 2.75 3.21 6.69
CA ASP A 88 1.62 4.04 7.13
C ASP A 88 0.70 4.41 5.98
N ILE A 89 1.25 4.81 4.83
CA ILE A 89 0.45 5.17 3.65
C ILE A 89 -0.31 3.94 3.18
N TYR A 90 0.37 2.82 2.96
CA TYR A 90 -0.25 1.61 2.42
C TYR A 90 -1.24 0.96 3.38
N LYS A 91 -1.04 1.02 4.70
CA LYS A 91 -2.06 0.56 5.65
C LYS A 91 -3.37 1.32 5.52
N ASN A 92 -3.30 2.64 5.33
CA ASN A 92 -4.50 3.44 5.15
C ASN A 92 -5.13 3.19 3.78
N PHE A 93 -4.32 3.03 2.72
CA PHE A 93 -4.85 2.66 1.41
C PHE A 93 -5.54 1.30 1.46
N ASP A 94 -4.90 0.28 2.04
CA ASP A 94 -5.46 -1.06 2.19
C ASP A 94 -6.79 -1.03 2.97
N SER A 95 -6.90 -0.19 4.02
CA SER A 95 -8.17 0.01 4.74
C SER A 95 -9.26 0.67 3.90
N ILE A 96 -8.92 1.49 2.90
CA ILE A 96 -9.88 2.06 1.95
C ILE A 96 -10.29 0.97 0.95
N LEU A 97 -9.33 0.19 0.44
CA LEU A 97 -9.57 -0.90 -0.51
C LEU A 97 -10.58 -1.93 0.02
N ASP A 98 -10.55 -2.24 1.31
CA ASP A 98 -11.47 -3.19 1.95
C ASP A 98 -12.96 -2.83 1.77
N ASN A 99 -13.29 -1.57 1.45
CA ASN A 99 -14.65 -1.10 1.21
C ASN A 99 -15.09 -1.14 -0.26
N HIS A 100 -14.20 -1.52 -1.18
CA HIS A 100 -14.42 -1.48 -2.63
C HIS A 100 -14.18 -2.85 -3.28
N ASP A 101 -14.86 -3.15 -4.40
CA ASP A 101 -14.64 -4.40 -5.15
C ASP A 101 -13.37 -4.29 -6.02
N VAL A 102 -12.21 -4.37 -5.38
CA VAL A 102 -10.90 -4.15 -6.00
C VAL A 102 -9.86 -5.17 -5.55
N TYR A 103 -8.85 -5.39 -6.38
CA TYR A 103 -7.73 -6.29 -6.14
C TYR A 103 -6.40 -5.54 -6.18
N LYS A 104 -5.63 -5.61 -5.10
CA LYS A 104 -4.27 -5.06 -5.00
C LYS A 104 -3.29 -5.93 -5.78
N VAL A 105 -2.55 -5.31 -6.70
CA VAL A 105 -1.52 -5.98 -7.49
C VAL A 105 -0.16 -5.75 -6.85
N GLU A 106 0.70 -6.76 -6.84
CA GLU A 106 2.08 -6.59 -6.37
C GLU A 106 2.85 -5.60 -7.25
N THR A 107 3.44 -4.59 -6.62
CA THR A 107 4.25 -3.55 -7.28
C THR A 107 5.68 -3.50 -6.75
N ILE A 108 6.53 -2.73 -7.43
CA ILE A 108 7.91 -2.48 -7.04
C ILE A 108 8.04 -0.99 -6.67
N GLY A 109 8.61 -0.71 -5.51
CA GLY A 109 8.90 0.65 -5.05
C GLY A 109 7.71 1.33 -4.37
N ASP A 110 7.54 2.62 -4.66
CA ASP A 110 6.49 3.51 -4.13
C ASP A 110 5.23 3.56 -5.01
N ALA A 111 5.24 2.82 -6.13
CA ALA A 111 4.07 2.64 -6.95
C ALA A 111 3.03 1.77 -6.23
N TYR A 112 1.77 2.17 -6.28
CA TYR A 112 0.64 1.42 -5.75
C TYR A 112 -0.34 1.11 -6.88
N MET A 113 -0.56 -0.19 -7.15
CA MET A 113 -1.38 -0.65 -8.27
C MET A 113 -2.57 -1.45 -7.77
N VAL A 114 -3.74 -1.10 -8.28
CA VAL A 114 -5.01 -1.75 -7.95
C VAL A 114 -5.78 -1.96 -9.23
N ALA A 115 -6.51 -3.06 -9.33
CA ALA A 115 -7.36 -3.36 -10.48
C ALA A 115 -8.74 -3.82 -10.03
N SER A 116 -9.75 -3.54 -10.85
CA SER A 116 -11.11 -4.08 -10.69
C SER A 116 -11.60 -4.68 -12.01
N GLY A 117 -12.61 -5.55 -11.92
CA GLY A 117 -13.07 -6.39 -13.03
C GLY A 117 -12.29 -7.70 -13.17
N LEU A 118 -11.36 -7.95 -12.25
CA LEU A 118 -10.60 -9.19 -12.09
C LEU A 118 -10.31 -9.45 -10.59
N PRO A 119 -10.07 -10.71 -10.17
CA PRO A 119 -10.21 -11.94 -10.97
C PRO A 119 -11.67 -12.26 -11.31
N SER A 120 -12.64 -11.61 -10.66
CA SER A 120 -14.06 -11.76 -10.93
C SER A 120 -14.55 -10.58 -11.77
N ARG A 121 -15.26 -10.87 -12.87
CA ARG A 121 -15.87 -9.82 -13.69
C ARG A 121 -17.06 -9.21 -12.95
N ASN A 122 -17.15 -7.89 -12.95
CA ASN A 122 -18.21 -7.15 -12.24
C ASN A 122 -18.98 -6.17 -13.15
N GLY A 123 -18.92 -6.38 -14.49
CA GLY A 123 -19.55 -5.49 -15.48
C GLY A 123 -18.96 -4.09 -15.41
N ASN A 124 -19.72 -3.04 -15.71
CA ASN A 124 -19.20 -1.66 -15.70
C ASN A 124 -18.82 -1.14 -14.29
N ARG A 125 -19.04 -1.93 -13.22
CA ARG A 125 -18.74 -1.51 -11.85
C ARG A 125 -17.25 -1.34 -11.60
N HIS A 126 -16.37 -2.05 -12.32
CA HIS A 126 -14.92 -1.89 -12.15
C HIS A 126 -14.44 -0.45 -12.25
N ALA A 127 -15.02 0.34 -13.16
CA ALA A 127 -14.66 1.75 -13.31
C ALA A 127 -15.20 2.59 -12.16
N VAL A 128 -16.39 2.25 -11.65
CA VAL A 128 -17.08 2.93 -10.54
C VAL A 128 -16.31 2.72 -9.24
N ASP A 129 -16.01 1.47 -8.88
CA ASP A 129 -15.28 1.10 -7.66
C ASP A 129 -13.89 1.75 -7.64
N ILE A 130 -13.15 1.69 -8.76
CA ILE A 130 -11.83 2.34 -8.86
C ILE A 130 -11.94 3.87 -8.75
N SER A 131 -12.98 4.48 -9.32
CA SER A 131 -13.15 5.93 -9.27
C SER A 131 -13.51 6.43 -7.87
N HIS A 132 -14.40 5.72 -7.15
CA HIS A 132 -14.68 6.02 -5.75
C HIS A 132 -13.44 5.81 -4.87
N MET A 133 -12.76 4.68 -5.02
CA MET A 133 -11.52 4.40 -4.30
C MET A 133 -10.46 5.49 -4.54
N ALA A 134 -10.30 5.96 -5.78
CA ALA A 134 -9.35 7.02 -6.11
C ALA A 134 -9.69 8.35 -5.42
N LEU A 135 -10.98 8.69 -5.33
CA LEU A 135 -11.45 9.88 -4.63
C LEU A 135 -11.23 9.77 -3.12
N ASP A 136 -11.53 8.62 -2.51
CA ASP A 136 -11.31 8.36 -1.09
C ASP A 136 -9.82 8.44 -0.72
N ILE A 137 -8.95 7.82 -1.54
CA ILE A 137 -7.50 7.88 -1.35
C ILE A 137 -7.00 9.32 -1.46
N LEU A 138 -7.49 10.08 -2.44
CA LEU A 138 -7.06 11.46 -2.64
C LEU A 138 -7.51 12.37 -1.47
N ALA A 139 -8.72 12.19 -0.96
CA ALA A 139 -9.23 12.89 0.23
C ALA A 139 -8.39 12.58 1.47
N PHE A 140 -8.05 11.29 1.69
CA PHE A 140 -7.17 10.88 2.79
C PHE A 140 -5.80 11.57 2.72
N MET A 141 -5.20 11.63 1.53
CA MET A 141 -3.90 12.28 1.33
C MET A 141 -3.92 13.78 1.65
N GLY A 142 -5.07 14.45 1.61
CA GLY A 142 -5.22 15.84 2.04
C GLY A 142 -4.98 16.05 3.54
N THR A 143 -5.20 15.03 4.36
CA THR A 143 -5.05 15.08 5.83
C THR A 143 -3.78 14.37 6.32
N PHE A 144 -3.15 13.57 5.47
CA PHE A 144 -1.99 12.77 5.83
C PHE A 144 -0.75 13.62 6.14
N GLN A 145 -0.04 13.26 7.21
CA GLN A 145 1.21 13.91 7.60
C GLN A 145 2.29 12.90 7.93
N LEU A 146 3.52 13.17 7.48
CA LEU A 146 4.67 12.34 7.79
C LEU A 146 5.06 12.47 9.26
N ARG A 147 5.13 11.33 9.96
CA ARG A 147 5.55 11.28 11.37
C ARG A 147 6.98 11.79 11.58
N HIS A 148 7.89 11.46 10.66
CA HIS A 148 9.31 11.83 10.76
C HIS A 148 9.62 13.24 10.21
N LEU A 149 8.73 13.80 9.38
CA LEU A 149 8.83 15.14 8.77
C LEU A 149 7.48 15.87 8.86
N PRO A 150 7.03 16.24 10.07
CA PRO A 150 5.74 16.88 10.26
C PRO A 150 5.68 18.23 9.53
N GLY A 151 4.59 18.46 8.81
CA GLY A 151 4.37 19.68 8.01
C GLY A 151 4.94 19.63 6.59
N LEU A 152 5.65 18.56 6.20
CA LEU A 152 5.99 18.31 4.81
C LEU A 152 4.76 17.71 4.09
N PRO A 153 4.20 18.37 3.06
CA PRO A 153 3.10 17.80 2.31
C PRO A 153 3.59 16.61 1.47
N VAL A 154 2.84 15.50 1.50
CA VAL A 154 3.07 14.36 0.62
C VAL A 154 2.04 14.42 -0.49
N TRP A 155 2.52 14.45 -1.73
CA TRP A 155 1.65 14.42 -2.89
C TRP A 155 1.75 13.09 -3.59
N ILE A 156 0.61 12.61 -4.07
CA ILE A 156 0.54 11.46 -4.97
C ILE A 156 0.08 11.94 -6.34
N ARG A 157 0.50 11.22 -7.38
CA ARG A 157 -0.13 11.26 -8.70
C ARG A 157 -0.98 10.02 -8.84
N ILE A 158 -2.12 10.16 -9.51
CA ILE A 158 -3.04 9.06 -9.75
C ILE A 158 -3.32 8.98 -11.25
N GLY A 159 -3.23 7.78 -11.81
CA GLY A 159 -3.58 7.45 -13.19
C GLY A 159 -4.57 6.30 -13.24
N VAL A 160 -5.64 6.48 -14.02
CA VAL A 160 -6.68 5.46 -14.19
C VAL A 160 -6.94 5.21 -15.67
N HIS A 161 -6.90 3.94 -16.06
CA HIS A 161 -7.20 3.52 -17.42
C HIS A 161 -8.00 2.22 -17.45
N SER A 162 -8.90 2.10 -18.42
CA SER A 162 -9.72 0.92 -18.63
C SER A 162 -9.48 0.32 -20.01
N GLY A 163 -9.46 -1.00 -20.09
CA GLY A 163 -9.26 -1.73 -21.32
C GLY A 163 -9.01 -3.23 -21.09
N PRO A 164 -8.73 -3.99 -22.16
CA PRO A 164 -8.53 -5.43 -22.06
C PRO A 164 -7.18 -5.78 -21.42
N CYS A 165 -7.13 -6.86 -20.66
CA CYS A 165 -5.94 -7.32 -19.95
C CYS A 165 -5.92 -8.84 -19.89
N ALA A 166 -4.74 -9.45 -20.00
CA ALA A 166 -4.55 -10.85 -19.63
C ALA A 166 -4.10 -10.90 -18.16
N ALA A 167 -4.60 -11.85 -17.38
CA ALA A 167 -4.15 -12.07 -16.01
C ALA A 167 -3.87 -13.55 -15.77
N GLY A 168 -2.86 -13.84 -14.96
CA GLY A 168 -2.46 -15.23 -14.69
C GLY A 168 -1.43 -15.33 -13.59
N VAL A 169 -1.15 -16.56 -13.15
CA VAL A 169 -0.14 -16.82 -12.12
C VAL A 169 1.21 -17.06 -12.77
N VAL A 170 2.22 -16.31 -12.34
CA VAL A 170 3.60 -16.44 -12.81
C VAL A 170 4.49 -16.94 -11.68
N GLY A 171 5.36 -17.89 -12.01
CA GLY A 171 6.32 -18.46 -11.08
C GLY A 171 5.78 -19.71 -10.36
N ILE A 172 6.63 -20.73 -10.25
CA ILE A 172 6.29 -22.00 -9.58
C ILE A 172 6.61 -21.94 -8.09
N LYS A 173 7.81 -21.44 -7.74
CA LYS A 173 8.26 -21.35 -6.34
C LYS A 173 7.65 -20.18 -5.57
N MET A 174 7.40 -19.08 -6.27
CA MET A 174 6.77 -17.87 -5.72
C MET A 174 5.67 -17.44 -6.70
N PRO A 175 4.47 -18.02 -6.60
CA PRO A 175 3.37 -17.72 -7.50
C PRO A 175 2.87 -16.29 -7.27
N ARG A 176 2.81 -15.50 -8.33
CA ARG A 176 2.30 -14.12 -8.32
C ARG A 176 1.18 -13.97 -9.33
N TYR A 177 0.06 -13.42 -8.91
CA TYR A 177 -1.01 -13.07 -9.85
C TYR A 177 -0.66 -11.76 -10.55
N CYS A 178 -0.27 -11.86 -11.82
CA CYS A 178 0.24 -10.75 -12.61
C CYS A 178 -0.73 -10.37 -13.73
N LEU A 179 -0.77 -9.07 -14.02
CA LEU A 179 -1.54 -8.48 -15.11
C LEU A 179 -0.61 -8.15 -16.28
N PHE A 180 -1.06 -8.44 -17.50
CA PHE A 180 -0.32 -8.26 -18.73
C PHE A 180 -1.17 -7.56 -19.78
N GLY A 181 -0.55 -6.64 -20.51
CA GLY A 181 -1.17 -6.01 -21.67
C GLY A 181 -0.89 -4.52 -21.76
N ASN A 182 -1.33 -3.93 -22.86
CA ASN A 182 -1.17 -2.51 -23.12
C ASN A 182 -1.92 -1.63 -22.10
N THR A 183 -3.00 -2.17 -21.51
CA THR A 183 -3.81 -1.47 -20.50
C THR A 183 -3.00 -1.15 -19.25
N VAL A 184 -2.18 -2.09 -18.74
CA VAL A 184 -1.28 -1.86 -17.60
C VAL A 184 -0.27 -0.75 -17.91
N ASN A 185 0.37 -0.82 -19.08
CA ASN A 185 1.35 0.19 -19.50
C ASN A 185 0.71 1.56 -19.73
N THR A 186 -0.52 1.60 -20.25
CA THR A 186 -1.24 2.86 -20.47
C THR A 186 -1.67 3.46 -19.14
N ALA A 187 -2.14 2.66 -18.17
CA ALA A 187 -2.46 3.13 -16.82
C ALA A 187 -1.24 3.74 -16.11
N SER A 188 -0.08 3.08 -16.18
CA SER A 188 1.18 3.64 -15.67
C SER A 188 1.54 4.96 -16.35
N ARG A 189 1.37 5.08 -17.67
CA ARG A 189 1.60 6.36 -18.39
C ARG A 189 0.61 7.45 -18.01
N MET A 190 -0.64 7.08 -17.71
CA MET A 190 -1.64 8.02 -17.20
C MET A 190 -1.20 8.58 -15.85
N GLU A 191 -0.66 7.76 -14.96
CA GLU A 191 -0.09 8.22 -13.68
C GLU A 191 1.09 9.17 -13.95
N SER A 192 2.06 8.74 -14.76
CA SER A 192 3.31 9.50 -14.93
C SER A 192 3.11 10.82 -15.67
N ALA A 193 2.09 10.91 -16.54
CA ALA A 193 1.68 12.16 -17.20
C ALA A 193 0.70 12.99 -16.35
N GLY A 194 0.30 12.49 -15.18
CA GLY A 194 -0.62 13.13 -14.26
C GLY A 194 -0.01 14.34 -13.55
N LEU A 195 -0.86 15.08 -12.83
CA LEU A 195 -0.44 16.17 -11.96
C LEU A 195 -0.62 15.76 -10.49
N PRO A 196 0.18 16.30 -9.56
CA PRO A 196 0.03 16.04 -8.14
C PRO A 196 -1.38 16.36 -7.65
N LEU A 197 -1.89 15.50 -6.76
CA LEU A 197 -3.20 15.62 -6.15
C LEU A 197 -4.36 15.72 -7.16
N ARG A 198 -4.19 15.11 -8.35
CA ARG A 198 -5.26 14.97 -9.34
C ARG A 198 -5.37 13.52 -9.80
N ILE A 199 -6.60 13.12 -10.09
CA ILE A 199 -6.92 11.79 -10.63
C ILE A 199 -6.97 11.91 -12.16
N HIS A 200 -5.94 11.42 -12.84
CA HIS A 200 -5.83 11.48 -14.29
C HIS A 200 -6.54 10.28 -14.93
N VAL A 201 -7.58 10.53 -15.70
CA VAL A 201 -8.45 9.49 -16.25
C VAL A 201 -8.44 9.48 -17.77
N SER A 202 -8.34 8.29 -18.35
CA SER A 202 -8.35 8.11 -19.80
C SER A 202 -9.77 8.15 -20.39
N GLN A 203 -9.89 8.48 -21.68
CA GLN A 203 -11.18 8.50 -22.39
C GLN A 203 -11.98 7.18 -22.26
N PRO A 204 -11.40 5.97 -22.40
CA PRO A 204 -12.16 4.72 -22.24
C PRO A 204 -12.84 4.60 -20.88
N THR A 205 -12.15 4.95 -19.79
CA THR A 205 -12.73 4.93 -18.44
C THR A 205 -13.91 5.89 -18.33
N ILE A 206 -13.79 7.13 -18.84
CA ILE A 206 -14.91 8.08 -18.84
C ILE A 206 -16.11 7.54 -19.63
N SER A 207 -15.87 6.90 -20.78
CA SER A 207 -16.94 6.28 -21.56
C SER A 207 -17.68 5.17 -20.80
N ILE A 208 -16.99 4.42 -19.93
CA ILE A 208 -17.63 3.42 -19.06
C ILE A 208 -18.43 4.11 -17.95
N LEU A 209 -17.84 5.10 -17.28
CA LEU A 209 -18.52 5.86 -16.22
C LEU A 209 -19.79 6.55 -16.72
N GLN A 210 -19.80 7.06 -17.96
CA GLN A 210 -20.99 7.65 -18.59
C GLN A 210 -22.11 6.65 -18.87
N ARG A 211 -21.81 5.33 -18.87
CA ARG A 211 -22.80 4.26 -19.05
C ARG A 211 -23.37 3.75 -17.74
N THR A 212 -22.89 4.23 -16.59
CA THR A 212 -23.39 3.82 -15.28
C THR A 212 -24.36 4.87 -14.72
N ASP A 213 -25.13 4.49 -13.69
CA ASP A 213 -26.09 5.38 -13.04
C ASP A 213 -25.41 6.44 -12.14
N CYS A 214 -24.11 6.29 -11.87
CA CYS A 214 -23.33 7.16 -11.02
C CYS A 214 -22.94 8.45 -11.76
N GLN A 215 -23.32 9.60 -11.21
CA GLN A 215 -23.01 10.91 -11.80
C GLN A 215 -21.64 11.41 -11.34
N PHE A 216 -20.57 10.87 -11.92
CA PHE A 216 -19.21 11.36 -11.72
C PHE A 216 -19.00 12.73 -12.38
N GLU A 217 -18.25 13.59 -11.70
CA GLU A 217 -17.82 14.89 -12.20
C GLU A 217 -16.39 14.81 -12.71
N PHE A 218 -16.18 15.28 -13.94
CA PHE A 218 -14.88 15.26 -14.59
C PHE A 218 -14.67 16.48 -15.48
N GLU A 219 -13.43 16.97 -15.51
CA GLU A 219 -13.00 18.10 -16.30
C GLU A 219 -12.12 17.62 -17.46
N ARG A 220 -12.37 18.13 -18.67
CA ARG A 220 -11.52 17.81 -19.83
C ARG A 220 -10.17 18.50 -19.68
N ARG A 221 -9.09 17.73 -19.62
CA ARG A 221 -7.71 18.24 -19.60
C ARG A 221 -7.28 18.75 -20.98
N GLY A 222 -7.68 18.03 -22.04
CA GLY A 222 -7.25 18.26 -23.42
C GLY A 222 -6.38 17.11 -23.94
N GLU A 223 -5.67 17.36 -25.05
CA GLU A 223 -4.76 16.38 -25.64
C GLU A 223 -3.47 16.27 -24.81
N THR A 224 -3.19 15.07 -24.33
CA THR A 224 -1.97 14.75 -23.57
C THR A 224 -1.15 13.74 -24.35
N TYR A 225 0.15 14.01 -24.51
CA TYR A 225 1.05 13.05 -25.13
C TYR A 225 1.35 11.89 -24.18
N LEU A 226 0.93 10.68 -24.55
CA LEU A 226 1.27 9.44 -23.88
C LEU A 226 2.31 8.70 -24.72
N LYS A 227 3.51 8.49 -24.15
CA LYS A 227 4.62 7.79 -24.81
C LYS A 227 4.13 6.49 -25.45
N GLY A 228 4.33 6.28 -26.74
CA GLY A 228 3.94 5.05 -27.46
C GLY A 228 2.45 4.90 -27.77
N LYS A 229 1.59 5.86 -27.40
CA LYS A 229 0.19 5.95 -27.84
C LYS A 229 -0.04 7.17 -28.75
N GLY A 230 0.66 8.27 -28.50
CA GLY A 230 0.49 9.53 -29.22
C GLY A 230 -0.28 10.55 -28.38
N MET A 231 -0.98 11.46 -29.05
CA MET A 231 -1.88 12.41 -28.39
C MET A 231 -3.20 11.72 -28.09
N GLU A 232 -3.60 11.73 -26.82
CA GLU A 232 -4.86 11.16 -26.36
C GLU A 232 -5.63 12.22 -25.58
N THR A 233 -6.95 12.26 -25.74
CA THR A 233 -7.78 13.15 -24.92
C THR A 233 -7.97 12.55 -23.53
N THR A 234 -7.66 13.33 -22.50
CA THR A 234 -7.74 12.87 -21.11
C THR A 234 -8.51 13.84 -20.22
N TYR A 235 -8.83 13.38 -19.02
CA TYR A 235 -9.75 14.04 -18.09
C TYR A 235 -9.18 14.04 -16.68
N TRP A 236 -9.65 14.97 -15.87
CA TRP A 236 -9.49 14.99 -14.42
C TRP A 236 -10.79 14.52 -13.79
N LEU A 237 -10.74 13.51 -12.94
CA LEU A 237 -11.89 13.17 -12.10
C LEU A 237 -11.88 14.09 -10.87
N THR A 238 -13.00 14.79 -10.61
CA THR A 238 -13.10 15.84 -9.58
C THR A 238 -14.12 15.54 -8.50
N GLY A 239 -15.00 14.55 -8.67
CA GLY A 239 -15.96 14.19 -7.63
C GLY A 239 -17.12 13.34 -8.13
N VAL A 240 -18.15 13.26 -7.30
CA VAL A 240 -19.43 12.63 -7.60
C VAL A 240 -20.53 13.58 -7.19
N LYS A 241 -21.50 13.81 -8.08
CA LYS A 241 -22.60 14.72 -7.82
C LYS A 241 -23.41 14.24 -6.60
N GLY A 242 -23.54 15.10 -5.61
CA GLY A 242 -24.29 14.81 -4.37
C GLY A 242 -23.46 14.15 -3.27
N GLN A 243 -22.15 13.95 -3.48
CA GLN A 243 -21.20 13.59 -2.44
C GLN A 243 -20.12 14.67 -2.35
N ASP A 244 -19.90 15.19 -1.16
CA ASP A 244 -18.83 16.15 -0.94
C ASP A 244 -17.56 15.39 -0.56
N TYR A 245 -16.55 15.51 -1.41
CA TYR A 245 -15.23 14.95 -1.16
C TYR A 245 -14.32 16.10 -0.73
N ASP A 246 -13.72 15.98 0.46
CA ASP A 246 -12.70 16.92 0.97
C ASP A 246 -11.38 16.76 0.18
N LEU A 247 -11.42 17.05 -1.12
CA LEU A 247 -10.26 16.92 -1.99
C LEU A 247 -9.27 18.07 -1.74
N PRO A 248 -7.97 17.76 -1.59
CA PRO A 248 -6.95 18.77 -1.42
C PRO A 248 -6.81 19.61 -2.70
N VAL A 249 -6.62 20.92 -2.54
CA VAL A 249 -6.44 21.82 -3.68
C VAL A 249 -5.13 21.48 -4.39
N PRO A 250 -5.16 21.11 -5.69
CA PRO A 250 -3.95 20.75 -6.41
C PRO A 250 -3.07 21.98 -6.63
N PRO A 251 -1.74 21.87 -6.51
CA PRO A 251 -0.84 22.96 -6.83
C PRO A 251 -0.93 23.30 -8.33
N THR A 252 -0.88 24.58 -8.67
CA THR A 252 -0.78 25.04 -10.07
C THR A 252 0.50 24.49 -10.70
N ALA A 253 0.51 24.22 -12.02
CA ALA A 253 1.68 23.63 -12.70
C ALA A 253 2.98 24.45 -12.49
N GLU A 254 2.90 25.78 -12.52
CA GLU A 254 4.04 26.66 -12.26
C GLU A 254 4.50 26.64 -10.80
N SER A 255 3.56 26.65 -9.85
CA SER A 255 3.88 26.51 -8.43
C SER A 255 4.46 25.14 -8.12
N PHE A 256 4.01 24.10 -8.83
CA PHE A 256 4.49 22.74 -8.64
C PHE A 256 5.95 22.58 -9.07
N GLN A 257 6.34 23.08 -10.24
CA GLN A 257 7.75 23.03 -10.67
C GLN A 257 8.68 23.72 -9.68
N ARG A 258 8.26 24.86 -9.12
CA ARG A 258 8.99 25.53 -8.03
C ARG A 258 9.00 24.71 -6.75
N GLN A 259 7.84 24.23 -6.31
CA GLN A 259 7.72 23.41 -5.09
C GLN A 259 8.51 22.10 -5.16
N GLN A 260 8.63 21.49 -6.34
CA GLN A 260 9.42 20.28 -6.54
C GLN A 260 10.93 20.58 -6.46
N GLN A 261 11.37 21.74 -6.96
CA GLN A 261 12.74 22.23 -6.77
C GLN A 261 13.02 22.59 -5.31
N ASP A 262 12.04 23.19 -4.62
CA ASP A 262 12.13 23.59 -3.22
C ASP A 262 11.93 22.42 -2.24
N LEU A 263 11.48 21.25 -2.71
CA LEU A 263 11.21 20.08 -1.86
C LEU A 263 12.47 19.66 -1.09
N ALA A 264 13.63 19.64 -1.74
CA ALA A 264 14.91 19.33 -1.10
C ALA A 264 15.25 20.33 0.01
N HIS A 265 15.05 21.62 -0.24
CA HIS A 265 15.25 22.67 0.77
C HIS A 265 14.24 22.57 1.93
N MET A 266 12.99 22.23 1.63
CA MET A 266 11.96 22.05 2.65
C MET A 266 12.30 20.87 3.56
N ILE A 267 12.72 19.73 2.98
CA ILE A 267 13.17 18.55 3.73
C ILE A 267 14.38 18.91 4.60
N GLN A 268 15.39 19.61 4.06
CA GLN A 268 16.54 20.06 4.83
C GLN A 268 16.13 20.95 6.01
N SER A 269 15.24 21.92 5.79
CA SER A 269 14.76 22.82 6.85
C SER A 269 14.03 22.05 7.98
N CYS A 270 13.28 21.01 7.63
CA CYS A 270 12.59 20.15 8.60
C CYS A 270 13.58 19.29 9.38
N LEU A 271 14.63 18.76 8.72
CA LEU A 271 15.71 18.01 9.37
C LEU A 271 16.54 18.90 10.31
N GLU A 272 16.82 20.14 9.93
CA GLU A 272 17.50 21.12 10.80
C GLU A 272 16.66 21.47 12.02
N LYS A 273 15.35 21.67 11.87
CA LYS A 273 14.45 21.87 13.02
C LYS A 273 14.46 20.66 13.97
N ARG A 274 14.55 19.44 13.43
CA ARG A 274 14.67 18.20 14.22
C ARG A 274 16.00 18.14 14.98
N SER A 275 17.12 18.51 14.37
CA SER A 275 18.43 18.53 15.05
C SER A 275 18.48 19.58 16.17
N GLN A 276 17.88 20.76 15.96
CA GLN A 276 17.76 21.80 16.99
C GLN A 276 16.80 21.41 18.14
N GLY A 277 15.71 20.70 17.84
CA GLY A 277 14.77 20.15 18.84
C GLY A 277 15.39 19.06 19.71
N SER A 278 16.16 18.15 19.10
CA SER A 278 16.90 17.11 19.83
C SER A 278 18.04 17.70 20.67
N GLY A 279 18.71 18.77 20.19
CA GLY A 279 19.73 19.51 20.93
C GLY A 279 19.19 20.22 22.18
N ARG A 280 18.00 20.83 22.10
CA ARG A 280 17.32 21.43 23.28
C ARG A 280 16.92 20.37 24.31
N MET A 281 16.51 19.18 23.88
CA MET A 281 16.13 18.09 24.80
C MET A 281 17.37 17.43 25.44
N ALA A 282 18.47 17.31 24.69
CA ALA A 282 19.77 16.84 25.20
C ALA A 282 20.37 17.82 26.23
N GLN A 283 20.31 19.14 25.99
CA GLN A 283 20.74 20.16 26.98
C GLN A 283 19.86 20.15 28.25
N ARG A 284 18.55 19.91 28.12
CA ARG A 284 17.65 19.81 29.28
C ARG A 284 17.91 18.54 30.11
N LYS A 285 18.28 17.42 29.46
CA LYS A 285 18.71 16.19 30.15
C LYS A 285 20.08 16.35 30.82
N THR A 286 21.05 17.05 30.23
CA THR A 286 22.38 17.22 30.85
C THR A 286 22.37 18.16 32.07
N LEU A 287 21.45 19.14 32.12
CA LEU A 287 21.27 20.01 33.30
C LEU A 287 20.64 19.26 34.49
N SER A 288 19.56 18.48 34.28
CA SER A 288 18.94 17.73 35.39
C SER A 288 19.76 16.53 35.86
N THR A 289 20.56 15.93 34.97
CA THR A 289 21.44 14.79 35.33
C THR A 289 22.71 15.26 36.04
N ARG A 290 23.18 16.49 35.81
CA ARG A 290 24.30 17.09 36.57
C ARG A 290 23.90 17.46 38.00
N GLN A 291 22.65 17.89 38.23
CA GLN A 291 22.15 18.15 39.58
C GLN A 291 21.96 16.86 40.38
N ARG A 292 21.44 15.79 39.75
CA ARG A 292 21.29 14.48 40.40
C ARG A 292 22.61 13.71 40.61
N ARG A 293 23.68 14.02 39.89
CA ARG A 293 25.01 13.43 40.13
C ARG A 293 25.75 14.04 41.32
N ARG A 294 25.46 15.28 41.70
CA ARG A 294 26.03 15.90 42.91
C ARG A 294 25.38 15.43 44.22
N GLU A 295 24.16 14.90 44.16
CA GLU A 295 23.44 14.41 45.34
C GLU A 295 23.59 12.88 45.56
N LYS A 296 24.25 12.16 44.64
CA LYS A 296 24.42 10.69 44.72
C LYS A 296 25.85 10.20 44.96
N GLU A 297 26.82 11.10 45.13
CA GLU A 297 28.19 10.72 45.55
C GLU A 297 28.36 10.64 47.08
N GLU A 298 27.31 10.97 47.86
CA GLU A 298 27.24 10.72 49.30
C GLU A 298 26.13 9.70 49.60
N GLY A 299 26.40 8.41 49.41
CA GLY A 299 25.54 7.37 49.97
C GLY A 299 25.50 6.04 49.21
N GLN A 300 26.32 5.10 49.71
CA GLN A 300 26.13 3.63 49.64
C GLN A 300 26.22 3.00 48.23
N GLY A 301 27.00 1.95 47.99
CA GLY A 301 27.34 0.85 48.88
C GLY A 301 26.71 -0.43 48.34
N ASP A 302 27.46 -1.09 47.45
CA ASP A 302 27.46 -2.53 47.17
C ASP A 302 26.37 -3.20 46.29
N GLN A 303 26.86 -4.20 45.54
CA GLN A 303 26.21 -5.32 44.81
C GLN A 303 25.66 -5.12 43.38
N GLN A 304 26.48 -5.57 42.41
CA GLN A 304 26.07 -6.08 41.10
C GLN A 304 25.68 -7.57 41.19
N PRO A 305 24.84 -8.07 40.28
CA PRO A 305 25.02 -9.42 39.75
C PRO A 305 25.33 -9.42 38.26
N GLU A 306 26.35 -10.21 37.93
CA GLU A 306 26.81 -10.62 36.62
C GLU A 306 25.75 -11.46 35.88
N TYR A 307 25.60 -11.23 34.57
CA TYR A 307 25.20 -12.30 33.65
C TYR A 307 26.19 -12.36 32.49
N LEU A 308 26.71 -13.58 32.35
CA LEU A 308 27.86 -14.01 31.58
C LEU A 308 27.62 -14.02 30.07
N HIS A 309 28.67 -13.61 29.36
CA HIS A 309 28.90 -13.80 27.94
C HIS A 309 28.98 -15.29 27.54
N LEU A 310 28.37 -15.65 26.41
CA LEU A 310 28.73 -16.79 25.53
C LEU A 310 28.25 -16.38 24.13
N VAL A 311 29.06 -15.62 23.38
CA VAL A 311 30.08 -16.07 22.40
C VAL A 311 29.47 -16.92 21.28
N ASP A 312 29.30 -16.25 20.13
CA ASP A 312 29.76 -16.64 18.80
C ASP A 312 29.92 -18.13 18.51
N ASN A 313 29.06 -18.64 17.63
CA ASN A 313 29.44 -19.43 16.46
C ASN A 313 28.18 -19.98 15.79
N LEU A 314 27.89 -19.52 14.56
CA LEU A 314 27.26 -20.32 13.50
C LEU A 314 27.20 -19.49 12.20
N THR A 315 28.36 -19.19 11.65
CA THR A 315 28.54 -19.19 10.20
C THR A 315 28.68 -20.65 9.77
N THR A 316 27.80 -21.12 8.89
CA THR A 316 28.06 -22.00 7.72
C THR A 316 26.71 -22.54 7.22
N TYR A 317 26.47 -22.36 5.90
CA TYR A 317 25.45 -22.96 5.02
C TYR A 317 24.35 -22.01 4.45
N MET A 318 24.49 -21.83 3.12
CA MET A 318 23.68 -21.15 2.10
C MET A 318 23.85 -19.63 1.95
#